data_AF-A0A3D5H645-F1
#
_entry.id   AF-A0A3D5H645-F1
#
_cell.length_a   1.000
_cell.length_b   1.000
_cell.length_c   1.000
_cell.angle_alpha   90.00
_cell.angle_beta   90.00
_cell.angle_gamma   90.00
#
_symmetry.space_group_name_H-M   'P 1'
#
loop_
_entity.id
_entity.type
_entity.pdbx_description
1 polymer ?
#
loop_
_entity_poly.entity_id
_entity_poly.type
_entity_poly.pdbx_seq_one_letter_code
_entity_poly.pdbx_strand_id
1 'polypeptide(L)'
;MSGGQSYVIRLLRRVESSLSDGHHATESSKVGKIVQELAQADDIHEALDELLCVEGMDQFALRLMWLLDGAERGTMNFDDGVLDYQASLLENLLTTRTSAKGGVKGTPELTAPDEIDQLFVSLHKFGRTIEGLKQQSIGEGGFRGIQEVQLYALLQALALLADQADSCGKKDLSRFATACSGFIHHVLDNGLLHDVRVVNILDNSNFTLQTVFEVAGAEDHDSLSSTIQLLNQPRELLD
;
A
#
# COMPACT_ATOMS: atom_id res chain seq x y z
N MET A 1 -18.75 -13.05 -7.32
CA MET A 1 -18.24 -12.13 -6.28
C MET A 1 -17.08 -12.81 -5.57
N SER A 2 -15.86 -12.26 -5.70
CA SER A 2 -14.68 -12.84 -5.06
C SER A 2 -14.73 -12.67 -3.53
N GLY A 3 -13.87 -13.40 -2.80
CA GLY A 3 -13.73 -13.23 -1.35
C GLY A 3 -13.29 -11.80 -0.99
N GLY A 4 -12.32 -11.25 -1.73
CA GLY A 4 -11.86 -9.88 -1.56
C GLY A 4 -12.93 -8.83 -1.88
N GLN A 5 -13.70 -9.02 -2.95
CA GLN A 5 -14.82 -8.12 -3.28
C GLN A 5 -15.87 -8.12 -2.16
N SER A 6 -16.18 -9.29 -1.60
CA SER A 6 -17.12 -9.40 -0.47
C SER A 6 -16.60 -8.67 0.79
N TYR A 7 -15.30 -8.73 1.03
CA TYR A 7 -14.64 -8.03 2.13
C TYR A 7 -14.74 -6.51 1.99
N VAL A 8 -14.33 -5.97 0.84
CA VAL A 8 -14.38 -4.54 0.55
C VAL A 8 -15.81 -3.99 0.67
N ILE A 9 -16.80 -4.69 0.11
CA ILE A 9 -18.21 -4.29 0.22
C ILE A 9 -18.68 -4.27 1.67
N ARG A 10 -18.33 -5.30 2.47
CA ARG A 10 -18.70 -5.36 3.89
C ARG A 10 -18.08 -4.20 4.67
N LEU A 11 -16.82 -3.90 4.41
CA LEU A 11 -16.11 -2.79 5.03
C LEU A 11 -16.76 -1.45 4.69
N LEU A 12 -17.05 -1.21 3.41
CA LEU A 12 -17.68 0.02 2.95
C LEU A 12 -19.08 0.23 3.53
N ARG A 13 -19.86 -0.85 3.70
CA ARG A 13 -21.17 -0.76 4.39
C ARG A 13 -21.04 -0.35 5.86
N ARG A 14 -19.94 -0.73 6.54
CA ARG A 14 -19.67 -0.22 7.90
C ARG A 14 -19.34 1.27 7.88
N VAL A 15 -18.51 1.71 6.94
CA VAL A 15 -18.19 3.14 6.74
C VAL A 15 -19.46 3.94 6.45
N GLU A 16 -20.33 3.44 5.56
CA GLU A 16 -21.62 4.07 5.23
C GLU A 16 -22.51 4.23 6.46
N SER A 17 -22.61 3.19 7.30
CA SER A 17 -23.38 3.20 8.54
C SER A 17 -22.82 4.19 9.54
N SER A 18 -21.50 4.17 9.76
CA SER A 18 -20.81 5.09 10.68
C SER A 18 -21.01 6.55 10.27
N LEU A 19 -20.84 6.87 8.98
CA LEU A 19 -21.08 8.21 8.42
C LEU A 19 -22.55 8.65 8.56
N SER A 20 -23.49 7.73 8.37
CA SER A 20 -24.91 8.01 8.56
C SER A 20 -25.22 8.39 10.01
N ASP A 21 -24.64 7.66 10.97
CA ASP A 21 -24.81 7.92 12.40
C ASP A 21 -24.08 9.21 12.85
N GLY A 22 -22.94 9.50 12.22
CA GLY A 22 -22.11 10.68 12.47
C GLY A 22 -22.61 11.99 11.86
N HIS A 23 -23.81 12.03 11.27
CA HIS A 23 -24.37 13.21 10.56
C HIS A 23 -23.61 13.62 9.27
N HIS A 24 -22.81 12.73 8.70
CA HIS A 24 -22.11 12.91 7.42
C HIS A 24 -22.95 12.38 6.25
N ALA A 25 -24.18 12.86 6.11
CA ALA A 25 -25.16 12.32 5.18
C ALA A 25 -24.72 12.39 3.70
N THR A 26 -23.91 13.39 3.34
CA THR A 26 -23.43 13.56 1.97
C THR A 26 -22.36 12.51 1.64
N GLU A 27 -21.43 12.29 2.55
CA GLU A 27 -20.37 11.29 2.46
C GLU A 27 -20.96 9.88 2.50
N SER A 28 -21.91 9.62 3.40
CA SER A 28 -22.65 8.35 3.47
C SER A 28 -23.34 8.04 2.14
N SER A 29 -24.02 9.01 1.52
CA SER A 29 -24.65 8.82 0.21
C SER A 29 -23.64 8.54 -0.91
N LYS A 30 -22.44 9.14 -0.88
CA LYS A 30 -21.36 8.83 -1.83
C LYS A 30 -20.86 7.40 -1.65
N VAL A 31 -20.60 6.99 -0.41
CA VAL A 31 -20.16 5.62 -0.11
C VAL A 31 -21.21 4.61 -0.54
N GLY A 32 -22.50 4.86 -0.28
CA GLY A 32 -23.59 3.99 -0.73
C GLY A 32 -23.62 3.78 -2.25
N LYS A 33 -23.32 4.82 -3.05
CA LYS A 33 -23.18 4.69 -4.51
C LYS A 33 -21.99 3.81 -4.89
N ILE A 34 -20.82 4.04 -4.26
CA ILE A 34 -19.62 3.24 -4.49
C ILE A 34 -19.88 1.77 -4.13
N VAL A 35 -20.54 1.50 -3.00
CA VAL A 35 -20.95 0.14 -2.59
C VAL A 35 -21.82 -0.49 -3.66
N GLN A 36 -22.77 0.24 -4.22
CA GLN A 36 -23.66 -0.27 -5.27
C GLN A 36 -22.88 -0.58 -6.56
N GLU A 37 -22.00 0.32 -7.01
CA GLU A 37 -21.18 0.15 -8.21
C GLU A 37 -20.24 -1.05 -8.06
N LEU A 38 -19.45 -1.11 -6.97
CA LEU A 38 -18.51 -2.21 -6.71
C LEU A 38 -19.21 -3.57 -6.51
N ALA A 39 -20.44 -3.59 -5.99
CA ALA A 39 -21.22 -4.82 -5.85
C ALA A 39 -21.79 -5.34 -7.17
N GLN A 40 -21.94 -4.47 -8.17
CA GLN A 40 -22.46 -4.83 -9.50
C GLN A 40 -21.34 -5.03 -10.53
N ALA A 41 -20.12 -4.59 -10.22
CA ALA A 41 -18.97 -4.75 -11.10
C ALA A 41 -18.62 -6.23 -11.33
N ASP A 42 -18.46 -6.60 -12.61
CA ASP A 42 -17.94 -7.89 -13.02
C ASP A 42 -16.45 -8.02 -12.65
N ASP A 43 -15.69 -6.93 -12.79
CA ASP A 43 -14.31 -6.78 -12.34
C ASP A 43 -14.19 -5.61 -11.33
N ILE A 44 -13.92 -5.96 -10.07
CA ILE A 44 -13.76 -4.95 -9.02
C ILE A 44 -12.47 -4.13 -9.18
N HIS A 45 -11.41 -4.68 -9.78
CA HIS A 45 -10.16 -3.95 -9.98
C HIS A 45 -10.36 -2.82 -11.00
N GLU A 46 -11.06 -3.10 -12.10
CA GLU A 46 -11.45 -2.08 -13.10
C GLU A 46 -12.32 -0.98 -12.46
N ALA A 47 -13.32 -1.35 -11.67
CA ALA A 47 -14.18 -0.37 -10.99
C ALA A 47 -13.42 0.49 -9.96
N LEU A 48 -12.40 -0.07 -9.29
CA LEU A 48 -11.53 0.70 -8.39
C LEU A 48 -10.55 1.60 -9.16
N ASP A 49 -10.07 1.19 -10.34
CA ASP A 49 -9.28 2.03 -11.23
C ASP A 49 -10.11 3.20 -11.79
N GLU A 50 -11.40 3.00 -12.07
CA GLU A 50 -12.31 4.10 -12.41
C GLU A 50 -12.49 5.06 -11.22
N LEU A 51 -12.67 4.53 -10.01
CA LEU A 51 -12.78 5.34 -8.80
C LEU A 51 -11.50 6.15 -8.52
N LEU A 52 -10.33 5.60 -8.84
CA LEU A 52 -9.03 6.28 -8.76
C LEU A 52 -8.98 7.53 -9.65
N CYS A 53 -9.72 7.53 -10.76
CA CYS A 53 -9.80 8.65 -11.70
C CYS A 53 -10.79 9.75 -11.25
N VAL A 54 -11.59 9.51 -10.21
CA VAL A 54 -12.54 10.49 -9.67
C VAL A 54 -11.80 11.51 -8.80
N GLU A 55 -11.90 12.79 -9.15
CA GLU A 55 -11.29 13.88 -8.39
C GLU A 55 -11.75 13.82 -6.93
N GLY A 56 -10.79 13.76 -6.01
CA GLY A 56 -11.12 13.70 -4.59
C GLY A 56 -11.41 12.29 -4.07
N MET A 57 -11.24 11.22 -4.85
CA MET A 57 -11.40 9.83 -4.40
C MET A 57 -10.16 8.94 -4.59
N ASP A 58 -9.09 9.50 -5.15
CA ASP A 58 -7.83 8.83 -5.43
C ASP A 58 -7.27 8.02 -4.24
N GLN A 59 -7.13 8.65 -3.07
CA GLN A 59 -6.61 8.00 -1.87
C GLN A 59 -7.55 6.92 -1.33
N PHE A 60 -8.86 7.18 -1.40
CA PHE A 60 -9.87 6.23 -0.98
C PHE A 60 -9.84 4.98 -1.87
N ALA A 61 -9.77 5.17 -3.19
CA ALA A 61 -9.62 4.09 -4.16
C ALA A 61 -8.35 3.28 -3.92
N LEU A 62 -7.19 3.93 -3.77
CA LEU A 62 -5.92 3.25 -3.49
C LEU A 62 -5.99 2.40 -2.21
N ARG A 63 -6.62 2.93 -1.15
CA ARG A 63 -6.79 2.17 0.09
C ARG A 63 -7.67 0.95 -0.09
N LEU A 64 -8.76 1.07 -0.86
CA LEU A 64 -9.62 -0.06 -1.19
C LEU A 64 -8.92 -1.11 -2.06
N MET A 65 -8.12 -0.68 -3.04
CA MET A 65 -7.33 -1.59 -3.88
C MET A 65 -6.35 -2.41 -3.04
N TRP A 66 -5.69 -1.77 -2.08
CA TRP A 66 -4.78 -2.45 -1.17
C TRP A 66 -5.49 -3.45 -0.26
N LEU A 67 -6.63 -3.05 0.30
CA LEU A 67 -7.48 -3.92 1.12
C LEU A 67 -8.01 -5.12 0.33
N LEU A 68 -8.37 -4.90 -0.94
CA LEU A 68 -8.78 -5.95 -1.86
C LEU A 68 -7.64 -6.95 -2.10
N ASP A 69 -6.46 -6.47 -2.46
CA ASP A 69 -5.29 -7.31 -2.74
C ASP A 69 -4.89 -8.18 -1.53
N GLY A 70 -4.84 -7.58 -0.33
CA GLY A 70 -4.56 -8.33 0.89
C GLY A 70 -5.65 -9.37 1.22
N ALA A 71 -6.92 -9.05 0.97
CA ALA A 71 -8.01 -10.00 1.18
C ALA A 71 -7.98 -11.17 0.18
N GLU A 72 -7.61 -10.91 -1.09
CA GLU A 72 -7.47 -11.96 -2.11
C GLU A 72 -6.24 -12.85 -1.88
N ARG A 73 -5.17 -12.30 -1.31
CA ARG A 73 -3.98 -13.05 -0.89
C ARG A 73 -4.16 -13.81 0.43
N GLY A 74 -5.29 -13.59 1.12
CA GLY A 74 -5.58 -14.20 2.42
C GLY A 74 -4.69 -13.68 3.56
N THR A 75 -4.08 -12.51 3.39
CA THR A 75 -3.22 -11.89 4.39
C THR A 75 -4.01 -11.03 5.39
N MET A 76 -5.22 -10.60 5.00
CA MET A 76 -6.06 -9.77 5.86
C MET A 76 -6.72 -10.58 6.98
N ASN A 77 -6.66 -10.04 8.19
CA ASN A 77 -7.45 -10.53 9.31
C ASN A 77 -8.89 -10.02 9.18
N PHE A 78 -9.86 -10.94 9.20
CA PHE A 78 -11.29 -10.67 9.10
C PHE A 78 -11.97 -10.43 10.46
N ASP A 79 -11.18 -10.30 11.53
CA ASP A 79 -11.69 -9.95 12.86
C ASP A 79 -12.45 -8.62 12.85
N ASP A 80 -13.54 -8.57 13.61
CA ASP A 80 -14.43 -7.42 13.63
C ASP A 80 -13.72 -6.15 14.12
N GLY A 81 -12.76 -6.25 15.04
CA GLY A 81 -11.99 -5.11 15.53
C GLY A 81 -11.06 -4.52 14.46
N VAL A 82 -10.45 -5.37 13.63
CA VAL A 82 -9.61 -4.93 12.50
C VAL A 82 -10.47 -4.24 11.44
N LEU A 83 -11.64 -4.82 11.14
CA LEU A 83 -12.61 -4.21 10.22
C LEU A 83 -13.08 -2.83 10.70
N ASP A 84 -13.37 -2.65 11.99
CA ASP A 84 -13.79 -1.36 12.54
C ASP A 84 -12.68 -0.31 12.50
N TYR A 85 -11.44 -0.72 12.75
CA TYR A 85 -10.27 0.15 12.58
C TYR A 85 -10.10 0.59 11.12
N GLN A 86 -10.15 -0.34 10.15
CA GLN A 86 -10.04 0.00 8.74
C GLN A 86 -11.21 0.88 8.26
N ALA A 87 -12.42 0.65 8.80
CA ALA A 87 -13.58 1.48 8.49
C ALA A 87 -13.37 2.91 8.99
N SER A 88 -12.86 3.06 10.22
CA SER A 88 -12.53 4.38 10.79
C SER A 88 -11.47 5.13 9.98
N LEU A 89 -10.46 4.43 9.46
CA LEU A 89 -9.46 5.03 8.57
C LEU A 89 -10.08 5.53 7.27
N LEU A 90 -10.94 4.72 6.64
CA LEU A 90 -11.64 5.10 5.41
C LEU A 90 -12.61 6.27 5.64
N GLU A 91 -13.29 6.30 6.79
CA GLU A 91 -14.14 7.40 7.21
C GLU A 91 -13.34 8.71 7.33
N ASN A 92 -12.19 8.67 7.99
CA ASN A 92 -11.31 9.83 8.15
C ASN A 92 -10.84 10.39 6.80
N LEU A 93 -10.53 9.54 5.82
CA LEU A 93 -10.14 9.98 4.47
C LEU A 93 -11.28 10.78 3.78
N LEU A 94 -12.53 10.39 4.01
CA LEU A 94 -13.69 11.04 3.42
C LEU A 94 -14.05 12.36 4.11
N THR A 95 -13.93 12.42 5.44
CA THR A 95 -14.36 13.58 6.25
C THR A 95 -13.27 14.67 6.38
N THR A 96 -11.99 14.30 6.40
CA THR A 96 -10.89 15.28 6.47
C THR A 96 -10.90 16.22 5.26
N ARG A 97 -11.31 15.72 4.08
CA ARG A 97 -11.43 16.51 2.85
C ARG A 97 -12.58 17.51 2.86
N THR A 98 -13.69 17.25 3.56
CA THR A 98 -14.80 18.21 3.61
C THR A 98 -14.56 19.35 4.60
N SER A 99 -13.74 19.12 5.63
CA SER A 99 -13.36 20.15 6.61
C SER A 99 -12.40 21.20 6.03
N ALA A 100 -11.52 20.83 5.08
CA ALA A 100 -10.53 21.75 4.49
C ALA A 100 -11.13 22.92 3.67
N LYS A 101 -12.45 22.90 3.36
CA LYS A 101 -13.14 24.02 2.72
C LYS A 101 -13.72 25.07 3.70
N GLY A 102 -13.64 24.84 5.01
CA GLY A 102 -14.08 25.78 6.05
C GLY A 102 -12.92 26.29 6.90
N GLY A 103 -12.40 27.48 6.60
CA GLY A 103 -11.21 28.00 7.27
C GLY A 103 -11.37 28.23 8.78
N VAL A 104 -10.45 27.68 9.57
CA VAL A 104 -10.00 28.24 10.86
C VAL A 104 -8.51 27.94 11.04
N LYS A 105 -7.71 28.99 11.24
CA LYS A 105 -6.31 28.94 11.68
C LYS A 105 -6.26 28.52 13.15
N GLY A 106 -5.71 27.35 13.43
CA GLY A 106 -5.28 26.93 14.75
C GLY A 106 -4.42 25.69 14.60
N THR A 107 -3.11 25.84 14.79
CA THR A 107 -2.12 24.77 14.73
C THR A 107 -2.17 23.92 15.99
N PRO A 108 -2.43 22.62 15.88
CA PRO A 108 -1.63 21.61 16.54
C PRO A 108 -0.61 21.07 15.52
N GLU A 109 0.60 20.84 15.99
CA GLU A 109 1.69 20.17 15.29
C GLU A 109 1.34 18.67 15.16
N LEU A 110 0.38 18.40 14.28
CA LEU A 110 0.05 17.10 13.72
C LEU A 110 0.65 17.11 12.32
N THR A 111 1.55 16.17 12.00
CA THR A 111 1.98 15.86 10.63
C THR A 111 0.78 16.00 9.71
N ALA A 112 0.88 16.87 8.69
CA ALA A 112 -0.27 17.24 7.90
C ALA A 112 -0.88 15.95 7.32
N PRO A 113 -2.21 15.78 7.33
CA PRO A 113 -2.87 14.59 6.76
C PRO A 113 -2.31 14.20 5.37
N ASP A 114 -1.95 15.21 4.57
CA ASP A 114 -1.32 15.08 3.26
C ASP A 114 0.01 14.29 3.25
N GLU A 115 0.82 14.35 4.32
CA GLU A 115 2.13 13.68 4.38
C GLU A 115 1.98 12.17 4.63
N ILE A 116 1.13 11.80 5.59
CA ILE A 116 0.82 10.39 5.88
C ILE A 116 0.16 9.74 4.66
N ASP A 117 -0.69 10.47 3.95
CA ASP A 117 -1.32 9.97 2.73
C ASP A 117 -0.32 9.77 1.59
N GLN A 118 0.63 10.71 1.41
CA GLN A 118 1.70 10.57 0.42
C GLN A 118 2.62 9.37 0.71
N LEU A 119 2.82 9.05 1.99
CA LEU A 119 3.55 7.86 2.40
C LEU A 119 2.82 6.58 1.95
N PHE A 120 1.50 6.50 2.15
CA PHE A 120 0.70 5.36 1.70
C PHE A 120 0.70 5.21 0.17
N VAL A 121 0.60 6.31 -0.57
CA VAL A 121 0.70 6.30 -2.05
C VAL A 121 2.05 5.73 -2.49
N SER A 122 3.14 6.15 -1.82
CA SER A 122 4.50 5.69 -2.15
C SER A 122 4.70 4.21 -1.83
N LEU A 123 4.14 3.74 -0.72
CA LEU A 123 4.12 2.32 -0.35
C LEU A 123 3.37 1.46 -1.37
N HIS A 124 2.19 1.90 -1.79
CA HIS A 124 1.41 1.19 -2.81
C HIS A 124 2.14 1.15 -4.15
N LYS A 125 2.72 2.28 -4.57
CA LYS A 125 3.53 2.36 -5.79
C LYS A 125 4.71 1.40 -5.75
N PHE A 126 5.41 1.32 -4.62
CA PHE A 126 6.49 0.36 -4.40
C PHE A 126 6.00 -1.10 -4.54
N GLY A 127 4.94 -1.47 -3.82
CA GLY A 127 4.36 -2.82 -3.88
C GLY A 127 3.92 -3.24 -5.29
N ARG A 128 3.20 -2.34 -6.00
CA ARG A 128 2.80 -2.56 -7.40
C ARG A 128 3.99 -2.73 -8.33
N THR A 129 5.07 -1.99 -8.11
CA THR A 129 6.28 -2.10 -8.94
C THR A 129 6.96 -3.46 -8.76
N ILE A 130 6.99 -3.99 -7.52
CA ILE A 130 7.51 -5.34 -7.25
C ILE A 130 6.63 -6.42 -7.86
N GLU A 131 5.31 -6.29 -7.75
CA GLU A 131 4.37 -7.22 -8.36
C GLU A 131 4.54 -7.26 -9.89
N GLY A 132 4.61 -6.09 -10.53
CA GLY A 132 4.88 -5.98 -11.96
C GLY A 132 6.22 -6.58 -12.36
N LEU A 133 7.27 -6.36 -11.56
CA LEU A 133 8.59 -6.98 -11.75
C LEU A 133 8.48 -8.51 -11.70
N LYS A 134 7.80 -9.06 -10.68
CA LYS A 134 7.62 -10.51 -10.51
C LYS A 134 6.87 -11.14 -11.68
N GLN A 135 5.74 -10.55 -12.09
CA GLN A 135 4.93 -11.03 -13.21
C GLN A 135 5.70 -11.03 -14.54
N GLN A 136 6.54 -10.02 -14.76
CA GLN A 136 7.32 -9.92 -15.99
C GLN A 136 8.58 -10.82 -15.97
N SER A 137 9.10 -11.13 -14.78
CA SER A 137 10.29 -11.96 -14.62
C SER A 137 9.98 -13.46 -14.59
N ILE A 138 8.74 -13.85 -14.26
CA ILE A 138 8.29 -15.25 -14.17
C ILE A 138 7.21 -15.50 -15.22
N GLY A 139 7.52 -16.28 -16.24
CA GLY A 139 6.54 -16.70 -17.25
C GLY A 139 6.17 -18.18 -17.15
N GLU A 140 5.38 -18.68 -18.11
CA GLU A 140 4.94 -20.09 -18.17
C GLU A 140 6.09 -21.12 -18.21
N GLY A 141 7.28 -20.70 -18.64
CA GLY A 141 8.49 -21.52 -18.70
C GLY A 141 9.45 -21.34 -17.52
N GLY A 142 9.03 -20.66 -16.44
CA GLY A 142 9.86 -20.33 -15.30
C GLY A 142 10.47 -18.93 -15.36
N PHE A 143 11.50 -18.72 -14.54
CA PHE A 143 12.18 -17.43 -14.39
C PHE A 143 13.00 -17.08 -15.63
N ARG A 144 12.78 -15.88 -16.19
CA ARG A 144 13.38 -15.39 -17.43
C ARG A 144 14.49 -14.36 -17.20
N GLY A 145 14.71 -13.96 -15.96
CA GLY A 145 15.54 -12.82 -15.60
C GLY A 145 14.73 -11.53 -15.45
N ILE A 146 15.36 -10.56 -14.81
CA ILE A 146 14.82 -9.21 -14.56
C ILE A 146 15.38 -8.28 -15.62
N GLN A 147 14.54 -7.41 -16.18
CA GLN A 147 15.02 -6.36 -17.08
C GLN A 147 15.53 -5.17 -16.27
N GLU A 148 16.65 -4.58 -16.66
CA GLU A 148 17.23 -3.41 -15.95
C GLU A 148 16.21 -2.28 -15.76
N VAL A 149 15.38 -2.02 -16.78
CA VAL A 149 14.33 -0.99 -16.73
C VAL A 149 13.36 -1.18 -15.56
N GLN A 150 13.08 -2.42 -15.16
CA GLN A 150 12.20 -2.74 -14.02
C GLN A 150 12.87 -2.39 -12.70
N LEU A 151 14.18 -2.68 -12.57
CA LEU A 151 14.95 -2.29 -11.38
C LEU A 151 15.07 -0.76 -11.25
N TYR A 152 15.22 -0.04 -12.36
CA TYR A 152 15.19 1.42 -12.34
C TYR A 152 13.82 1.99 -11.93
N ALA A 153 12.71 1.39 -12.40
CA ALA A 153 11.38 1.77 -11.94
C ALA A 153 11.21 1.54 -10.42
N LEU A 154 11.76 0.43 -9.92
CA LEU A 154 11.73 0.12 -8.50
C LEU A 154 12.58 1.09 -7.66
N LEU A 155 13.77 1.46 -8.14
CA LEU A 155 14.61 2.49 -7.52
C LEU A 155 13.88 3.85 -7.43
N GLN A 156 13.14 4.23 -8.46
CA GLN A 156 12.33 5.47 -8.42
C GLN A 156 11.21 5.39 -7.38
N ALA A 157 10.54 4.25 -7.27
CA ALA A 157 9.50 4.05 -6.25
C ALA A 157 10.10 4.09 -4.82
N LEU A 158 11.28 3.50 -4.63
CA LEU A 158 12.01 3.51 -3.37
C LEU A 158 12.50 4.90 -2.96
N ALA A 159 13.00 5.70 -3.90
CA ALA A 159 13.41 7.07 -3.63
C ALA A 159 12.23 7.92 -3.12
N LEU A 160 11.07 7.82 -3.78
CA LEU A 160 9.84 8.47 -3.33
C LEU A 160 9.42 7.98 -1.94
N LEU A 161 9.48 6.67 -1.70
CA LEU A 161 9.16 6.10 -0.39
C LEU A 161 10.09 6.62 0.71
N ALA A 162 11.40 6.71 0.46
CA ALA A 162 12.36 7.22 1.42
C ALA A 162 12.08 8.68 1.78
N ASP A 163 11.91 9.54 0.77
CA ASP A 163 11.62 10.97 0.96
C ASP A 163 10.34 11.19 1.79
N GLN A 164 9.27 10.44 1.47
CA GLN A 164 7.99 10.55 2.18
C GLN A 164 8.02 9.91 3.57
N ALA A 165 8.82 8.87 3.76
CA ALA A 165 9.02 8.28 5.08
C ALA A 165 9.78 9.25 5.99
N ASP A 166 10.79 9.94 5.47
CA ASP A 166 11.56 10.92 6.23
C ASP A 166 10.72 12.16 6.59
N SER A 167 9.89 12.66 5.67
CA SER A 167 8.96 13.78 5.96
C SER A 167 7.96 13.41 7.07
N CYS A 168 7.49 12.15 7.09
CA CYS A 168 6.59 11.63 8.12
C CYS A 168 7.30 11.19 9.43
N GLY A 169 8.62 11.34 9.53
CA GLY A 169 9.40 10.89 10.69
C GLY A 169 9.48 9.36 10.86
N LYS A 170 9.14 8.59 9.82
CA LYS A 170 9.17 7.11 9.81
C LYS A 170 10.56 6.59 9.44
N LYS A 171 11.51 6.76 10.36
CA LYS A 171 12.93 6.44 10.11
C LYS A 171 13.20 5.00 9.67
N ASP A 172 12.48 4.03 10.20
CA ASP A 172 12.68 2.62 9.83
C ASP A 172 12.25 2.33 8.38
N LEU A 173 11.25 3.05 7.89
CA LEU A 173 10.86 2.97 6.49
C LEU A 173 11.89 3.60 5.55
N SER A 174 12.40 4.78 5.90
CA SER A 174 13.46 5.42 5.11
C SER A 174 14.71 4.52 5.06
N ARG A 175 15.07 3.91 6.20
CA ARG A 175 16.15 2.91 6.28
C ARG A 175 15.87 1.68 5.41
N PHE A 176 14.65 1.15 5.45
CA PHE A 176 14.24 0.05 4.58
C PHE A 176 14.37 0.43 3.10
N ALA A 177 13.84 1.58 2.70
CA ALA A 177 13.89 2.03 1.32
C ALA A 177 15.34 2.22 0.83
N THR A 178 16.19 2.76 1.70
CA THR A 178 17.63 2.94 1.45
C THR A 178 18.34 1.58 1.32
N ALA A 179 18.10 0.64 2.24
CA ALA A 179 18.72 -0.69 2.19
C ALA A 179 18.30 -1.48 0.94
N CYS A 180 17.01 -1.41 0.58
CA CYS A 180 16.49 -2.02 -0.63
C CYS A 180 17.10 -1.40 -1.89
N SER A 181 17.28 -0.07 -1.92
CA SER A 181 17.97 0.62 -3.02
C SER A 181 19.44 0.16 -3.13
N GLY A 182 20.13 0.03 -2.00
CA GLY A 182 21.51 -0.49 -1.96
C GLY A 182 21.62 -1.93 -2.49
N PHE A 183 20.67 -2.79 -2.13
CA PHE A 183 20.56 -4.15 -2.66
C PHE A 183 20.36 -4.15 -4.18
N ILE A 184 19.45 -3.32 -4.71
CA ILE A 184 19.21 -3.24 -6.16
C ILE A 184 20.44 -2.71 -6.92
N HIS A 185 21.13 -1.70 -6.38
CA HIS A 185 22.39 -1.23 -6.96
C HIS A 185 23.43 -2.34 -7.01
N HIS A 186 23.56 -3.15 -5.95
CA HIS A 186 24.45 -4.31 -5.97
C HIS A 186 24.09 -5.31 -7.07
N VAL A 187 22.80 -5.61 -7.26
CA VAL A 187 22.32 -6.52 -8.32
C VAL A 187 22.71 -5.99 -9.70
N LEU A 188 22.52 -4.68 -9.94
CA LEU A 188 22.87 -4.02 -11.21
C LEU A 188 24.40 -4.06 -11.44
N ASP A 189 25.18 -3.66 -10.44
CA ASP A 189 26.65 -3.54 -10.53
C ASP A 189 27.34 -4.90 -10.76
N ASN A 190 26.73 -5.99 -10.28
CA ASN A 190 27.28 -7.35 -10.40
C ASN A 190 26.59 -8.20 -11.48
N GLY A 191 25.66 -7.63 -12.26
CA GLY A 191 24.99 -8.32 -13.36
C GLY A 191 24.10 -9.49 -12.93
N LEU A 192 23.53 -9.43 -11.72
CA LEU A 192 22.75 -10.51 -11.10
C LEU A 192 21.28 -10.56 -11.57
N LEU A 193 20.99 -10.01 -12.74
CA LEU A 193 19.64 -9.90 -13.31
C LEU A 193 18.98 -11.27 -13.57
N HIS A 194 19.78 -12.31 -13.76
CA HIS A 194 19.32 -13.67 -14.01
C HIS A 194 19.33 -14.55 -12.75
N ASP A 195 19.47 -13.97 -11.56
CA ASP A 195 19.32 -14.69 -10.31
C ASP A 195 17.88 -14.58 -9.78
N VAL A 196 17.17 -15.71 -9.72
CA VAL A 196 15.79 -15.79 -9.22
C VAL A 196 15.68 -15.36 -7.74
N ARG A 197 16.78 -15.50 -6.98
CA ARG A 197 16.83 -15.07 -5.58
C ARG A 197 16.56 -13.57 -5.43
N VAL A 198 16.95 -12.75 -6.41
CA VAL A 198 16.70 -11.30 -6.39
C VAL A 198 15.21 -10.99 -6.31
N VAL A 199 14.39 -11.61 -7.16
CA VAL A 199 12.93 -11.41 -7.13
C VAL A 199 12.35 -11.90 -5.81
N ASN A 200 12.78 -13.06 -5.33
CA ASN A 200 12.27 -13.60 -4.07
C ASN A 200 12.64 -12.72 -2.86
N ILE A 201 13.84 -12.16 -2.82
CA ILE A 201 14.28 -11.25 -1.76
C ILE A 201 13.45 -9.96 -1.79
N LEU A 202 13.23 -9.38 -2.97
CA LEU A 202 12.42 -8.18 -3.13
C LEU A 202 10.94 -8.42 -2.75
N ASP A 203 10.36 -9.54 -3.19
CA ASP A 203 8.98 -9.93 -2.88
C ASP A 203 8.78 -10.16 -1.37
N ASN A 204 9.70 -10.91 -0.75
CA ASN A 204 9.69 -11.13 0.70
C ASN A 204 9.87 -9.83 1.49
N SER A 205 10.76 -8.94 1.04
CA SER A 205 10.97 -7.64 1.67
C SER A 205 9.72 -6.76 1.59
N ASN A 206 9.03 -6.77 0.45
CA ASN A 206 7.76 -6.09 0.29
C ASN A 206 6.68 -6.68 1.20
N PHE A 207 6.60 -8.01 1.29
CA PHE A 207 5.66 -8.67 2.19
C PHE A 207 5.90 -8.24 3.65
N THR A 208 7.14 -8.29 4.15
CA THR A 208 7.47 -7.80 5.50
C THR A 208 7.06 -6.35 5.70
N LEU A 209 7.32 -5.48 4.73
CA LEU A 209 6.92 -4.07 4.81
C LEU A 209 5.39 -3.95 4.91
N GLN A 210 4.63 -4.63 4.05
CA GLN A 210 3.17 -4.61 4.06
C GLN A 210 2.61 -5.11 5.40
N THR A 211 3.14 -6.22 5.94
CA THR A 211 2.73 -6.74 7.25
C THR A 211 2.97 -5.74 8.37
N VAL A 212 4.15 -5.12 8.42
CA VAL A 212 4.48 -4.11 9.44
C VAL A 212 3.55 -2.89 9.36
N PHE A 213 3.12 -2.54 8.15
CA PHE A 213 2.13 -1.49 7.93
C PHE A 213 0.70 -1.87 8.28
N GLU A 214 0.32 -3.12 8.05
CA GLU A 214 -1.00 -3.67 8.39
C GLU A 214 -1.23 -3.70 9.90
N VAL A 215 -0.20 -4.09 10.65
CA VAL A 215 -0.31 -4.34 12.10
C VAL A 215 -0.30 -3.04 12.93
N ALA A 216 0.04 -1.89 12.34
CA ALA A 216 -0.17 -0.53 12.86
C ALA A 216 -0.07 -0.37 14.41
N GLY A 217 0.98 -0.92 15.04
CA GLY A 217 1.30 -0.59 16.44
C GLY A 217 1.76 -1.70 17.39
N ALA A 218 1.80 -2.97 17.00
CA ALA A 218 2.26 -4.02 17.90
C ALA A 218 3.14 -5.07 17.19
N GLU A 219 4.39 -5.17 17.63
CA GLU A 219 5.19 -6.41 17.65
C GLU A 219 6.06 -6.82 16.44
N ASP A 220 5.94 -6.26 15.23
CA ASP A 220 6.76 -6.73 14.08
C ASP A 220 7.93 -5.83 13.63
N HIS A 221 8.31 -4.83 14.45
CA HIS A 221 9.49 -3.99 14.16
C HIS A 221 10.80 -4.79 14.05
N ASP A 222 10.90 -5.89 14.77
CA ASP A 222 12.07 -6.79 14.72
C ASP A 222 12.21 -7.48 13.36
N SER A 223 11.07 -7.81 12.73
CA SER A 223 11.03 -8.39 11.38
C SER A 223 11.51 -7.38 10.34
N LEU A 224 11.06 -6.12 10.42
CA LEU A 224 11.54 -5.07 9.50
C LEU A 224 13.04 -4.79 9.69
N SER A 225 13.49 -4.71 10.94
CA SER A 225 14.91 -4.50 11.28
C SER A 225 15.78 -5.64 10.74
N SER A 226 15.34 -6.88 10.88
CA SER A 226 16.04 -8.06 10.35
C SER A 226 16.11 -8.01 8.82
N THR A 227 15.02 -7.67 8.14
CA THR A 227 15.00 -7.48 6.68
C THR A 227 15.95 -6.36 6.24
N ILE A 228 16.00 -5.24 6.96
CA ILE A 228 16.97 -4.16 6.70
C ILE A 228 18.40 -4.68 6.82
N GLN A 229 18.72 -5.46 7.85
CA GLN A 229 20.07 -6.01 8.03
C GLN A 229 20.45 -6.94 6.88
N LEU A 230 19.54 -7.83 6.48
CA LEU A 230 19.74 -8.76 5.36
C LEU A 230 19.99 -8.01 4.04
N LEU A 231 19.17 -7.00 3.72
CA LEU A 231 19.32 -6.20 2.50
C LEU A 231 20.65 -5.43 2.45
N ASN A 232 21.22 -5.07 3.60
CA ASN A 232 22.54 -4.45 3.69
C ASN A 232 23.71 -5.43 3.50
N GLN A 233 23.43 -6.73 3.41
CA GLN A 233 24.43 -7.79 3.22
C GLN A 233 24.17 -8.58 1.93
N PRO A 234 24.12 -7.93 0.75
CA PRO A 234 23.72 -8.58 -0.51
C PRO A 234 24.62 -9.75 -0.92
N ARG A 235 25.91 -9.71 -0.56
CA ARG A 235 26.85 -10.81 -0.80
C ARG A 235 26.47 -12.09 -0.05
N GLU A 236 26.03 -11.98 1.19
CA GLU A 236 25.63 -13.15 1.99
C GLU A 236 24.34 -13.79 1.45
N LEU A 237 23.56 -13.05 0.66
CA LEU A 237 22.31 -13.52 0.06
C LEU A 237 22.50 -14.12 -1.34
N LEU A 238 23.47 -13.61 -2.10
CA LEU A 238 23.60 -13.86 -3.54
C LEU A 238 24.92 -14.56 -3.94
N ASP A 239 25.90 -14.68 -3.06
CA ASP A 239 27.06 -15.58 -3.26
C ASP A 239 26.71 -17.04 -2.89
#